data_AF-A0A2N2HUG7-F1
#
_entry.id   AF-A0A2N2HUG7-F1
#
_cell.length_a   1.000
_cell.length_b   1.000
_cell.length_c   1.000
_cell.angle_alpha   90.00
_cell.angle_beta   90.00
_cell.angle_gamma   90.00
#
_symmetry.space_group_name_H-M   'P 1'
#
loop_
_entity.id
_entity.type
_entity.pdbx_description
1 polymer ?
#
loop_
_entity_poly.entity_id
_entity_poly.type
_entity_poly.pdbx_seq_one_letter_code
_entity_poly.pdbx_strand_id
1 'polypeptide(L)'
;FEYEFQMALLNRKIYPEAETLDSAAFDALVAPLLGTKFESDLMSPTWVRNTMGTNGSIDAEQVPMASPLRMLDPGKLRILADTVRTRLEAKGACFHDHEAPLAGSIDIPGLAKHFQAKYGNLTPTERGEAIYKELVVEIYKGIAIHEMGHSLGMLHQFASSWDATNYQPQYWQLRTADGTAAATCNGQVRDPNAPDTCMGPRYLDGETPDEMGQANESRPGIHYFANTSTMEYQWERFGETAGLGTYDQYTMKALYGRVLETIDDGVLPVNEQLRFGPRMRSQLDEQEAIFQETKYGNFPQPVHYTELARQMRIFDPARDCRPATDQEKAQAQWRIVHGKVCSPTPRDHAAWQDFVSDATVPGDPNSAAPFWHTSADARRGGGKVRWFHRFGATSNAFMHTNPSDNGADPYEVAVNTRRKFEAMYPFSYFRRKNREFNFIFMPWAISRRYFDIERTYNWHATAKAAQFYASFGPTVYAEMAASDDWLRPYLMASKEAFDMLASSTMAPQPGPYYVSADRKINGYVKGTVYDTV
;
A
#
# COMPACT_ATOMS: atom_id res chain seq x y z
N PHE A 1 -3.22 20.85 19.35
CA PHE A 1 -1.86 20.28 19.17
C PHE A 1 -1.77 19.34 17.98
N GLU A 2 -1.93 18.01 18.09
CA GLU A 2 -1.79 17.06 16.95
C GLU A 2 -2.62 17.52 15.72
N TYR A 3 -3.91 17.81 15.93
CA TYR A 3 -4.83 18.29 14.86
C TYR A 3 -4.50 19.68 14.30
N GLU A 4 -4.02 20.62 15.12
CA GLU A 4 -3.65 21.97 14.65
C GLU A 4 -2.32 21.96 13.90
N PHE A 5 -1.39 21.08 14.29
CA PHE A 5 -0.10 20.93 13.63
C PHE A 5 -0.25 20.13 12.32
N GLN A 6 -1.08 19.08 12.32
CA GLN A 6 -1.54 18.43 11.09
C GLN A 6 -2.21 19.42 10.16
N MET A 7 -3.16 20.26 10.60
CA MET A 7 -3.77 21.28 9.75
C MET A 7 -2.80 22.39 9.30
N ALA A 8 -1.71 22.65 10.05
CA ALA A 8 -0.68 23.62 9.66
C ALA A 8 0.29 23.07 8.58
N LEU A 9 0.57 21.76 8.57
CA LEU A 9 1.45 21.10 7.58
C LEU A 9 0.67 20.49 6.40
N LEU A 10 -0.53 19.95 6.65
CA LEU A 10 -1.55 19.64 5.63
C LEU A 10 -2.27 20.89 5.13
N ASN A 11 -1.80 22.08 5.51
CA ASN A 11 -1.94 23.30 4.72
C ASN A 11 -1.12 23.23 3.42
N ARG A 12 -1.23 22.08 2.71
CA ARG A 12 -1.65 22.15 1.31
C ARG A 12 -2.69 23.26 1.26
N LYS A 13 -2.34 24.36 0.59
CA LYS A 13 -3.31 24.88 -0.37
C LYS A 13 -3.69 23.66 -1.21
N ILE A 14 -4.82 23.03 -0.89
CA ILE A 14 -5.58 22.27 -1.87
C ILE A 14 -5.80 23.32 -2.94
N TYR A 15 -4.98 23.30 -3.99
CA TYR A 15 -5.03 24.32 -5.03
C TYR A 15 -6.37 24.09 -5.73
N PRO A 16 -7.42 24.88 -5.42
CA PRO A 16 -8.75 24.55 -5.93
C PRO A 16 -8.72 24.73 -7.45
N GLU A 17 -7.91 25.69 -7.89
CA GLU A 17 -7.41 25.94 -9.23
C GLU A 17 -6.92 24.65 -9.93
N ALA A 18 -6.09 23.82 -9.31
CA ALA A 18 -5.58 22.58 -9.92
C ALA A 18 -6.69 21.53 -10.10
N GLU A 19 -7.48 21.25 -9.07
CA GLU A 19 -8.59 20.30 -9.20
C GLU A 19 -9.70 20.81 -10.14
N THR A 20 -9.91 22.13 -10.24
CA THR A 20 -10.82 22.71 -11.24
C THR A 20 -10.28 22.62 -12.67
N LEU A 21 -8.95 22.67 -12.86
CA LEU A 21 -8.33 22.43 -14.17
C LEU A 21 -8.45 20.96 -14.57
N ASP A 22 -8.24 20.02 -13.65
CA ASP A 22 -8.46 18.59 -13.87
C ASP A 22 -9.94 18.30 -14.18
N SER A 23 -10.88 18.91 -13.45
CA SER A 23 -12.32 18.83 -13.75
C SER A 23 -12.67 19.40 -15.13
N ALA A 24 -12.03 20.48 -15.57
CA ALA A 24 -12.25 21.07 -16.89
C ALA A 24 -11.66 20.20 -18.02
N ALA A 25 -10.51 19.57 -17.78
CA ALA A 25 -9.91 18.59 -18.69
C ALA A 25 -10.79 17.33 -18.81
N PHE A 26 -11.35 16.85 -17.69
CA PHE A 26 -12.35 15.78 -17.69
C PHE A 26 -13.59 16.17 -18.49
N ASP A 27 -14.15 17.37 -18.27
CA ASP A 27 -15.31 17.85 -19.03
C ASP A 27 -15.05 17.91 -20.54
N ALA A 28 -13.87 18.35 -20.96
CA ALA A 28 -13.47 18.32 -22.36
C ALA A 28 -13.35 16.89 -22.92
N LEU A 29 -12.86 15.94 -22.11
CA LEU A 29 -12.72 14.53 -22.49
C LEU A 29 -14.07 13.81 -22.61
N VAL A 30 -15.03 14.07 -21.71
CA VAL A 30 -16.34 13.41 -21.71
C VAL A 30 -17.39 14.10 -22.57
N ALA A 31 -17.17 15.36 -22.98
CA ALA A 31 -18.09 16.11 -23.85
C ALA A 31 -18.64 15.32 -25.07
N PRO A 32 -17.84 14.50 -25.80
CA PRO A 32 -18.36 13.69 -26.92
C PRO A 32 -19.29 12.54 -26.52
N LEU A 33 -19.34 12.17 -25.24
CA LEU A 33 -20.17 11.09 -24.70
C LEU A 33 -21.51 11.61 -24.13
N LEU A 34 -21.60 12.91 -23.82
CA LEU A 34 -22.79 13.52 -23.22
C LEU A 34 -23.97 13.50 -24.20
N GLY A 35 -25.16 13.12 -23.72
CA GLY A 35 -26.37 12.98 -24.51
C GLY A 35 -26.38 11.76 -25.46
N THR A 36 -25.33 10.93 -25.45
CA THR A 36 -25.27 9.71 -26.27
C THR A 36 -25.89 8.52 -25.54
N LYS A 37 -26.14 7.43 -26.26
CA LYS A 37 -26.57 6.16 -25.64
C LYS A 37 -25.61 5.70 -24.54
N PHE A 38 -24.30 5.97 -24.66
CA PHE A 38 -23.31 5.52 -23.67
C PHE A 38 -23.50 6.21 -22.31
N GLU A 39 -23.89 7.50 -22.29
CA GLU A 39 -24.27 8.16 -21.04
C GLU A 39 -25.58 7.56 -20.46
N SER A 40 -26.55 7.27 -21.33
CA SER A 40 -27.81 6.62 -20.93
C SER A 40 -27.61 5.21 -20.38
N ASP A 41 -26.70 4.42 -20.96
CA ASP A 41 -26.41 3.03 -20.59
C ASP A 41 -25.75 2.96 -19.20
N LEU A 42 -24.96 3.98 -18.82
CA LEU A 42 -24.40 4.13 -17.47
C LEU A 42 -25.50 4.45 -16.44
N MET A 43 -26.52 5.22 -16.82
CA MET A 43 -27.64 5.62 -15.94
C MET A 43 -28.78 4.58 -15.92
N SER A 44 -28.46 3.33 -15.59
CA SER A 44 -29.47 2.28 -15.42
C SER A 44 -30.61 2.68 -14.46
N PRO A 45 -31.85 2.15 -14.60
CA PRO A 45 -32.94 2.46 -13.66
C PRO A 45 -32.61 2.16 -12.19
N THR A 46 -31.75 1.17 -11.95
CA THR A 46 -31.18 0.85 -10.62
C THR A 46 -30.20 1.90 -10.14
N TRP A 47 -29.29 2.39 -11.00
CA TRP A 47 -28.41 3.51 -10.67
C TRP A 47 -29.21 4.75 -10.30
N VAL A 48 -30.13 5.16 -11.18
CA VAL A 48 -31.00 6.33 -10.99
C VAL A 48 -31.80 6.27 -9.70
N ARG A 49 -32.37 5.10 -9.36
CA ARG A 49 -33.06 4.88 -8.09
C ARG A 49 -32.13 5.05 -6.88
N ASN A 50 -30.92 4.54 -6.96
CA ASN A 50 -29.96 4.57 -5.86
C ASN A 50 -29.33 5.95 -5.64
N THR A 51 -29.09 6.72 -6.71
CA THR A 51 -28.41 8.03 -6.63
C THR A 51 -29.35 9.20 -6.46
N MET A 52 -30.52 9.17 -7.12
CA MET A 52 -31.50 10.26 -7.08
C MET A 52 -32.71 9.98 -6.17
N GLY A 53 -32.82 8.76 -5.61
CA GLY A 53 -33.95 8.37 -4.77
C GLY A 53 -35.30 8.26 -5.50
N THR A 54 -35.31 8.26 -6.84
CA THR A 54 -36.54 8.19 -7.64
C THR A 54 -36.99 6.74 -7.87
N ASN A 55 -38.13 6.56 -8.54
CA ASN A 55 -38.60 5.23 -8.94
C ASN A 55 -37.74 4.53 -10.02
N GLY A 56 -36.60 5.10 -10.42
CA GLY A 56 -35.73 4.60 -11.49
C GLY A 56 -36.00 5.26 -12.85
N SER A 57 -36.70 6.39 -12.84
CA SER A 57 -36.91 7.28 -13.98
C SER A 57 -36.42 8.67 -13.64
N ILE A 58 -35.88 9.38 -14.62
CA ILE A 58 -35.45 10.78 -14.54
C ILE A 58 -35.90 11.52 -15.79
N ASP A 59 -36.17 12.81 -15.65
CA ASP A 59 -36.39 13.72 -16.78
C ASP A 59 -35.06 14.26 -17.34
N ALA A 60 -35.13 15.06 -18.41
CA ALA A 60 -33.97 15.63 -19.08
C ALA A 60 -33.20 16.67 -18.22
N GLU A 61 -33.85 17.29 -17.24
CA GLU A 61 -33.21 18.24 -16.30
C GLU A 61 -32.50 17.49 -15.17
N GLN A 62 -32.94 16.27 -14.86
CA GLN A 62 -32.33 15.36 -13.89
C GLN A 62 -31.16 14.54 -14.44
N VAL A 63 -31.06 14.31 -15.76
CA VAL A 63 -29.90 13.66 -16.39
C VAL A 63 -28.55 14.29 -15.98
N PRO A 64 -28.37 15.63 -16.01
CA PRO A 64 -27.18 16.29 -15.47
C PRO A 64 -26.81 15.90 -14.04
N MET A 65 -27.81 15.71 -13.18
CA MET A 65 -27.64 15.37 -11.76
C MET A 65 -27.45 13.87 -11.51
N ALA A 66 -27.92 13.02 -12.41
CA ALA A 66 -27.83 11.56 -12.31
C ALA A 66 -26.63 10.96 -13.07
N SER A 67 -26.00 11.70 -13.98
CA SER A 67 -24.93 11.18 -14.83
C SER A 67 -23.58 11.08 -14.11
N PRO A 68 -22.91 9.90 -14.12
CA PRO A 68 -21.54 9.75 -13.64
C PRO A 68 -20.49 10.40 -14.55
N LEU A 69 -20.87 10.88 -15.73
CA LEU A 69 -20.03 11.72 -16.60
C LEU A 69 -20.20 13.22 -16.32
N ARG A 70 -21.04 13.59 -15.34
CA ARG A 70 -21.39 14.99 -15.01
C ARG A 70 -21.33 15.21 -13.50
N MET A 71 -22.46 15.47 -12.83
CA MET A 71 -22.48 15.82 -11.39
C MET A 71 -22.11 14.65 -10.48
N LEU A 72 -22.28 13.40 -10.92
CA LEU A 72 -21.90 12.22 -10.13
C LEU A 72 -20.53 11.63 -10.54
N ASP A 73 -19.69 12.39 -11.24
CA ASP A 73 -18.27 12.04 -11.31
C ASP A 73 -17.67 12.08 -9.89
N PRO A 74 -16.96 11.02 -9.44
CA PRO A 74 -16.35 10.99 -8.10
C PRO A 74 -15.37 12.15 -7.83
N GLY A 75 -14.66 12.64 -8.85
CA GLY A 75 -13.75 13.79 -8.72
C GLY A 75 -14.52 15.08 -8.42
N LYS A 76 -15.58 15.36 -9.17
CA LYS A 76 -16.48 16.50 -8.94
C LYS A 76 -17.20 16.43 -7.60
N LEU A 77 -17.66 15.24 -7.20
CA LEU A 77 -18.25 15.02 -5.87
C LEU A 77 -17.23 15.27 -4.74
N ARG A 78 -15.97 14.87 -4.93
CA ARG A 78 -14.87 15.19 -4.00
C ARG A 78 -14.63 16.70 -3.92
N ILE A 79 -14.47 17.40 -5.05
CA ILE A 79 -14.27 18.86 -5.09
C ILE A 79 -15.43 19.59 -4.38
N LEU A 80 -16.67 19.16 -4.61
CA LEU A 80 -17.84 19.72 -3.94
C LEU A 80 -17.80 19.47 -2.42
N ALA A 81 -17.52 18.24 -1.99
CA ALA A 81 -17.40 17.89 -0.58
C ALA A 81 -16.27 18.66 0.12
N ASP A 82 -15.09 18.74 -0.48
CA ASP A 82 -13.94 19.47 0.04
C ASP A 82 -14.19 20.98 0.07
N THR A 83 -14.88 21.54 -0.94
CA THR A 83 -15.33 22.94 -0.94
C THR A 83 -16.30 23.22 0.20
N VAL A 84 -17.27 22.34 0.44
CA VAL A 84 -18.25 22.46 1.54
C VAL A 84 -17.55 22.34 2.89
N ARG A 85 -16.69 21.33 3.07
CA ARG A 85 -15.88 21.11 4.28
C ARG A 85 -15.02 22.33 4.60
N THR A 86 -14.20 22.78 3.66
CA THR A 86 -13.31 23.95 3.83
C THR A 86 -14.09 25.21 4.22
N ARG A 87 -15.27 25.43 3.64
CA ARG A 87 -16.15 26.57 3.97
C ARG A 87 -16.81 26.47 5.34
N LEU A 88 -16.97 25.26 5.88
CA LEU A 88 -17.51 25.01 7.21
C LEU A 88 -16.39 25.06 8.26
N GLU A 89 -15.20 24.52 7.97
CA GLU A 89 -13.99 24.66 8.78
C GLU A 89 -13.59 26.13 8.95
N ALA A 90 -13.61 26.92 7.87
CA ALA A 90 -13.40 28.38 7.91
C ALA A 90 -14.46 29.14 8.74
N LYS A 91 -15.57 28.48 9.10
CA LYS A 91 -16.61 29.00 10.03
C LYS A 91 -16.53 28.37 11.42
N GLY A 92 -15.45 27.65 11.73
CA GLY A 92 -15.23 27.00 13.03
C GLY A 92 -15.94 25.65 13.21
N ALA A 93 -16.49 25.05 12.16
CA ALA A 93 -17.02 23.69 12.25
C ALA A 93 -15.87 22.69 12.22
N CYS A 94 -15.58 22.07 13.37
CA CYS A 94 -14.68 20.92 13.43
C CYS A 94 -15.46 19.66 13.08
N PHE A 95 -15.11 19.03 11.95
CA PHE A 95 -15.53 17.66 11.68
C PHE A 95 -14.55 16.73 12.39
N HIS A 96 -15.08 15.90 13.29
CA HIS A 96 -14.39 14.64 13.58
C HIS A 96 -14.46 13.83 12.30
N ASP A 97 -13.34 13.25 11.84
CA ASP A 97 -13.35 12.40 10.65
C ASP A 97 -14.28 11.19 10.90
N HIS A 98 -15.52 11.32 10.44
CA HIS A 98 -16.53 10.26 10.36
C HIS A 98 -16.30 9.39 9.12
N GLU A 99 -15.07 9.36 8.60
CA GLU A 99 -14.66 8.36 7.64
C GLU A 99 -14.84 6.98 8.29
N ALA A 100 -15.64 6.10 7.65
CA ALA A 100 -16.07 4.80 8.16
C ALA A 100 -14.96 3.98 8.86
N PRO A 101 -15.27 3.16 9.87
CA PRO A 101 -14.32 2.66 10.88
C PRO A 101 -12.93 2.28 10.35
N LEU A 102 -11.91 2.93 10.89
CA LEU A 102 -10.47 2.82 10.54
C LEU A 102 -9.82 1.49 10.97
N ALA A 103 -10.58 0.39 11.05
CA ALA A 103 -10.20 -0.79 11.83
C ALA A 103 -10.54 -2.11 11.11
N GLY A 104 -9.84 -2.38 10.03
CA GLY A 104 -9.84 -3.66 9.32
C GLY A 104 -8.41 -3.99 8.97
N SER A 105 -7.92 -5.09 9.52
CA SER A 105 -6.53 -5.51 9.37
C SER A 105 -6.49 -6.93 8.86
N ILE A 106 -5.68 -7.15 7.82
CA ILE A 106 -5.39 -8.51 7.32
C ILE A 106 -4.32 -9.19 8.17
N ASP A 107 -3.48 -8.42 8.86
CA ASP A 107 -2.34 -8.90 9.64
C ASP A 107 -2.67 -9.22 11.12
N ILE A 108 -3.51 -8.42 11.79
CA ILE A 108 -3.88 -8.61 13.21
C ILE A 108 -4.51 -9.99 13.54
N PRO A 109 -5.31 -10.66 12.68
CA PRO A 109 -5.89 -11.96 13.00
C PRO A 109 -4.89 -13.03 13.46
N GLY A 110 -3.63 -12.98 13.01
CA GLY A 110 -2.56 -13.87 13.46
C GLY A 110 -2.24 -13.76 14.96
N LEU A 111 -2.50 -12.60 15.61
CA LEU A 111 -2.32 -12.38 17.05
C LEU A 111 -3.39 -13.04 17.94
N ALA A 112 -4.44 -13.64 17.37
CA ALA A 112 -5.53 -14.21 18.15
C ALA A 112 -5.05 -15.27 19.16
N LYS A 113 -4.08 -16.12 18.78
CA LYS A 113 -3.50 -17.13 19.67
C LYS A 113 -2.60 -16.49 20.74
N HIS A 114 -1.83 -15.46 20.41
CA HIS A 114 -0.99 -14.69 21.36
C HIS A 114 -1.84 -14.14 22.51
N PHE A 115 -2.89 -13.38 22.19
CA PHE A 115 -3.77 -12.82 23.21
C PHE A 115 -4.63 -13.86 23.92
N GLN A 116 -4.99 -14.96 23.26
CA GLN A 116 -5.66 -16.09 23.93
C GLN A 116 -4.73 -16.81 24.93
N ALA A 117 -3.44 -16.93 24.66
CA ALA A 117 -2.48 -17.48 25.61
C ALA A 117 -2.29 -16.55 26.84
N LYS A 118 -2.29 -15.23 26.62
CA LYS A 118 -2.05 -14.22 27.66
C LYS A 118 -3.26 -13.90 28.53
N TYR A 119 -4.46 -13.88 27.95
CA TYR A 119 -5.70 -13.38 28.57
C TYR A 119 -6.90 -14.34 28.44
N GLY A 120 -6.69 -15.57 27.93
CA GLY A 120 -7.75 -16.54 27.67
C GLY A 120 -8.47 -17.10 28.90
N ASN A 121 -7.94 -16.84 30.10
CA ASN A 121 -8.54 -17.17 31.39
C ASN A 121 -9.50 -16.10 31.93
N LEU A 122 -9.51 -14.90 31.34
CA LEU A 122 -10.42 -13.81 31.71
C LEU A 122 -11.79 -13.99 31.06
N THR A 123 -12.83 -13.33 31.60
CA THR A 123 -14.13 -13.30 30.91
C THR A 123 -14.01 -12.58 29.55
N PRO A 124 -14.94 -12.80 28.59
CA PRO A 124 -14.86 -12.15 27.28
C PRO A 124 -14.72 -10.63 27.32
N THR A 125 -15.36 -9.96 28.29
CA THR A 125 -15.28 -8.50 28.48
C THR A 125 -13.92 -8.08 29.03
N GLU A 126 -13.47 -8.69 30.13
CA GLU A 126 -12.17 -8.38 30.77
C GLU A 126 -11.00 -8.66 29.83
N ARG A 127 -11.07 -9.77 29.06
CA ARG A 127 -10.12 -10.10 28.00
C ARG A 127 -10.09 -9.01 26.93
N GLY A 128 -11.24 -8.55 26.47
CA GLY A 128 -11.35 -7.47 25.49
C GLY A 128 -10.72 -6.16 25.99
N GLU A 129 -10.99 -5.79 27.24
CA GLU A 129 -10.37 -4.62 27.87
C GLU A 129 -8.85 -4.77 28.05
N ALA A 130 -8.36 -5.95 28.43
CA ALA A 130 -6.93 -6.21 28.61
C ALA A 130 -6.17 -6.09 27.27
N ILE A 131 -6.71 -6.70 26.21
CA ILE A 131 -6.17 -6.59 24.84
C ILE A 131 -6.19 -5.13 24.38
N TYR A 132 -7.30 -4.41 24.58
CA TYR A 132 -7.41 -3.00 24.20
C TYR A 132 -6.36 -2.13 24.92
N LYS A 133 -6.21 -2.28 26.24
CA LYS A 133 -5.23 -1.53 27.04
C LYS A 133 -3.79 -1.77 26.57
N GLU A 134 -3.45 -2.99 26.19
CA GLU A 134 -2.13 -3.32 25.63
C GLU A 134 -1.92 -2.74 24.23
N LEU A 135 -2.86 -2.95 23.30
CA LEU A 135 -2.75 -2.44 21.94
C LEU A 135 -2.67 -0.90 21.89
N VAL A 136 -3.43 -0.20 22.74
CA VAL A 136 -3.37 1.28 22.83
C VAL A 136 -2.01 1.77 23.29
N VAL A 137 -1.33 1.06 24.20
CA VAL A 137 0.04 1.43 24.64
C VAL A 137 1.04 1.26 23.50
N GLU A 138 0.93 0.19 22.70
CA GLU A 138 1.81 -0.02 21.56
C GLU A 138 1.54 0.99 20.44
N ILE A 139 0.27 1.26 20.12
CA ILE A 139 -0.15 2.28 19.15
C ILE A 139 0.39 3.66 19.56
N TYR A 140 0.26 4.03 20.84
CA TYR A 140 0.79 5.30 21.34
C TYR A 140 2.32 5.41 21.19
N LYS A 141 3.07 4.31 21.39
CA LYS A 141 4.52 4.29 21.12
C LYS A 141 4.82 4.53 19.64
N GLY A 142 4.11 3.86 18.73
CA GLY A 142 4.26 4.04 17.28
C GLY A 142 4.02 5.49 16.86
N ILE A 143 2.89 6.07 17.29
CA ILE A 143 2.55 7.48 17.03
C ILE A 143 3.60 8.42 17.64
N ALA A 144 4.03 8.21 18.88
CA ALA A 144 5.07 9.04 19.50
C ALA A 144 6.41 9.00 18.72
N ILE A 145 6.75 7.85 18.13
CA ILE A 145 7.94 7.70 17.28
C ILE A 145 7.75 8.44 15.94
N HIS A 146 6.56 8.39 15.33
CA HIS A 146 6.20 9.16 14.14
C HIS A 146 6.35 10.68 14.37
N GLU A 147 5.79 11.21 15.46
CA GLU A 147 5.88 12.63 15.81
C GLU A 147 7.32 13.08 16.17
N MET A 148 8.12 12.18 16.75
CA MET A 148 9.57 12.40 16.89
C MET A 148 10.28 12.44 15.53
N GLY A 149 9.85 11.62 14.55
CA GLY A 149 10.35 11.67 13.18
C GLY A 149 10.14 13.04 12.53
N HIS A 150 8.94 13.63 12.65
CA HIS A 150 8.69 15.01 12.23
C HIS A 150 9.60 16.03 12.94
N SER A 151 9.82 15.85 14.24
CA SER A 151 10.72 16.70 15.03
C SER A 151 12.20 16.58 14.59
N LEU A 152 12.57 15.48 13.94
CA LEU A 152 13.90 15.23 13.35
C LEU A 152 13.95 15.53 11.84
N GLY A 153 12.96 16.25 11.31
CA GLY A 153 12.92 16.70 9.91
C GLY A 153 12.42 15.67 8.90
N MET A 154 11.81 14.57 9.35
CA MET A 154 11.19 13.60 8.45
C MET A 154 9.81 14.07 7.97
N LEU A 155 9.54 13.84 6.69
CA LEU A 155 8.19 13.93 6.11
C LEU A 155 7.53 12.54 6.11
N HIS A 156 6.23 12.49 5.81
CA HIS A 156 5.57 11.22 5.50
C HIS A 156 6.27 10.47 4.38
N GLN A 157 6.21 9.15 4.44
CA GLN A 157 6.85 8.24 3.51
C GLN A 157 5.85 7.16 3.08
N PHE A 158 5.04 7.45 2.07
CA PHE A 158 4.03 6.54 1.50
C PHE A 158 4.59 5.63 0.40
N ALA A 159 5.89 5.72 0.09
CA ALA A 159 6.59 4.74 -0.76
C ALA A 159 7.26 3.63 0.07
N SER A 160 7.14 3.65 1.40
CA SER A 160 7.76 2.67 2.30
C SER A 160 7.19 1.27 2.09
N SER A 161 5.89 1.18 1.86
CA SER A 161 5.15 -0.06 1.62
C SER A 161 5.47 -0.71 0.27
N TRP A 162 6.18 -0.02 -0.63
CA TRP A 162 6.61 -0.52 -1.94
C TRP A 162 8.11 -0.80 -2.04
N ASP A 163 8.91 -0.24 -1.13
CA ASP A 163 10.38 -0.36 -1.17
C ASP A 163 10.85 -1.69 -0.54
N ALA A 164 10.51 -2.79 -1.23
CA ALA A 164 10.68 -4.14 -0.73
C ALA A 164 12.13 -4.48 -0.35
N THR A 165 13.11 -3.95 -1.08
CA THR A 165 14.55 -4.13 -0.75
C THR A 165 14.97 -3.51 0.58
N ASN A 166 14.11 -2.69 1.18
CA ASN A 166 14.35 -1.93 2.41
C ASN A 166 13.39 -2.29 3.56
N TYR A 167 12.48 -3.25 3.37
CA TYR A 167 11.56 -3.74 4.40
C TYR A 167 12.28 -4.24 5.66
N GLN A 168 11.51 -4.42 6.75
CA GLN A 168 12.03 -5.00 7.99
C GLN A 168 12.61 -6.41 7.75
N PRO A 169 13.68 -6.81 8.46
CA PRO A 169 14.33 -8.12 8.28
C PRO A 169 13.39 -9.30 8.48
N GLN A 170 12.41 -9.17 9.38
CA GLN A 170 11.37 -10.16 9.63
C GLN A 170 10.52 -10.46 8.39
N TYR A 171 10.29 -9.49 7.50
CA TYR A 171 9.61 -9.74 6.23
C TYR A 171 10.41 -10.78 5.44
N TRP A 172 11.71 -10.55 5.24
CA TRP A 172 12.55 -11.45 4.44
C TRP A 172 12.84 -12.79 5.13
N GLN A 173 12.87 -12.82 6.46
CA GLN A 173 12.92 -14.05 7.24
C GLN A 173 11.68 -14.92 7.00
N LEU A 174 10.48 -14.33 7.01
CA LEU A 174 9.22 -15.02 6.71
C LEU A 174 9.13 -15.40 5.22
N ARG A 175 9.37 -14.43 4.33
CA ARG A 175 9.23 -14.53 2.87
C ARG A 175 10.11 -15.62 2.25
N THR A 176 11.25 -15.90 2.86
CA THR A 176 12.22 -16.92 2.41
C THR A 176 12.18 -18.19 3.25
N ALA A 177 11.25 -18.32 4.20
CA ALA A 177 11.18 -19.42 5.17
C ALA A 177 12.55 -19.71 5.83
N ASP A 178 13.10 -18.71 6.54
CA ASP A 178 14.46 -18.73 7.12
C ASP A 178 15.56 -19.08 6.07
N GLY A 179 15.40 -18.60 4.83
CA GLY A 179 16.32 -18.83 3.70
C GLY A 179 16.11 -20.16 2.94
N THR A 180 15.21 -21.05 3.37
CA THR A 180 14.97 -22.34 2.69
C THR A 180 14.17 -22.23 1.39
N ALA A 181 13.31 -21.21 1.26
CA ALA A 181 12.48 -20.94 0.10
C ALA A 181 13.06 -19.88 -0.86
N ALA A 182 14.37 -19.60 -0.81
CA ALA A 182 14.98 -18.49 -1.54
C ALA A 182 15.09 -18.67 -3.08
N ALA A 183 14.76 -19.85 -3.63
CA ALA A 183 14.86 -20.13 -5.08
C ALA A 183 13.78 -19.40 -5.91
N THR A 184 13.94 -19.35 -7.24
CA THR A 184 12.87 -18.87 -8.13
C THR A 184 11.79 -19.95 -8.32
N CYS A 185 10.52 -19.54 -8.40
CA CYS A 185 9.41 -20.45 -8.72
C CYS A 185 9.31 -20.82 -10.22
N ASN A 186 10.19 -20.30 -11.09
CA ASN A 186 10.26 -20.64 -12.52
C ASN A 186 8.91 -20.50 -13.26
N GLY A 187 8.13 -19.46 -12.92
CA GLY A 187 6.81 -19.21 -13.50
C GLY A 187 5.69 -20.20 -13.09
N GLN A 188 5.98 -21.18 -12.22
CA GLN A 188 5.03 -22.17 -11.75
C GLN A 188 4.32 -21.70 -10.46
N VAL A 189 3.04 -22.05 -10.34
CA VAL A 189 2.30 -21.87 -9.08
C VAL A 189 2.76 -22.93 -8.09
N ARG A 190 3.15 -22.51 -6.87
CA ARG A 190 3.52 -23.41 -5.78
C ARG A 190 2.27 -24.16 -5.29
N ASP A 191 2.39 -25.46 -5.09
CA ASP A 191 1.36 -26.26 -4.41
C ASP A 191 1.30 -25.82 -2.93
N PRO A 192 0.16 -25.32 -2.41
CA PRO A 192 0.04 -24.90 -1.02
C PRO A 192 0.18 -26.05 -0.01
N ASN A 193 0.15 -27.30 -0.46
CA ASN A 193 0.34 -28.50 0.36
C ASN A 193 1.78 -29.04 0.32
N ALA A 194 2.63 -28.54 -0.59
CA ALA A 194 4.03 -28.92 -0.69
C ALA A 194 4.90 -28.08 0.27
N PRO A 195 6.12 -28.55 0.61
CA PRO A 195 7.09 -27.74 1.33
C PRO A 195 7.38 -26.42 0.60
N ASP A 196 7.52 -25.34 1.37
CA ASP A 196 7.91 -24.06 0.80
C ASP A 196 9.37 -24.09 0.37
N THR A 197 9.61 -23.83 -0.93
CA THR A 197 10.90 -24.06 -1.60
C THR A 197 11.26 -22.99 -2.63
N CYS A 198 10.36 -22.04 -2.90
CA CYS A 198 10.59 -21.00 -3.89
C CYS A 198 9.87 -19.71 -3.51
N MET A 199 10.47 -18.60 -3.91
CA MET A 199 9.97 -17.25 -3.69
C MET A 199 9.54 -16.64 -5.03
N GLY A 200 8.25 -16.41 -5.22
CA GLY A 200 7.68 -15.89 -6.46
C GLY A 200 6.91 -14.57 -6.29
N PRO A 201 6.38 -13.98 -7.37
CA PRO A 201 5.23 -13.09 -7.25
C PRO A 201 4.08 -13.77 -6.49
N ARG A 202 3.28 -13.03 -5.72
CA ARG A 202 2.26 -13.63 -4.83
C ARG A 202 1.14 -14.40 -5.53
N TYR A 203 0.94 -14.19 -6.83
CA TYR A 203 0.03 -15.02 -7.65
C TYR A 203 0.61 -16.39 -8.05
N LEU A 204 1.92 -16.61 -7.89
CA LEU A 204 2.56 -17.91 -8.00
C LEU A 204 2.84 -18.51 -6.61
N ASP A 205 3.11 -17.66 -5.63
CA ASP A 205 3.61 -18.02 -4.31
C ASP A 205 2.87 -17.23 -3.22
N GLY A 206 1.60 -17.61 -3.01
CA GLY A 206 0.70 -16.99 -2.04
C GLY A 206 1.09 -17.29 -0.59
N GLU A 207 0.64 -16.46 0.36
CA GLU A 207 1.13 -16.51 1.74
C GLU A 207 0.93 -17.87 2.41
N THR A 208 1.94 -18.32 3.14
CA THR A 208 1.84 -19.51 4.00
C THR A 208 1.10 -19.19 5.31
N PRO A 209 0.56 -20.20 6.03
CA PRO A 209 0.03 -20.01 7.37
C PRO A 209 1.05 -19.44 8.38
N ASP A 210 2.35 -19.59 8.13
CA ASP A 210 3.40 -19.03 8.99
C ASP A 210 3.66 -17.54 8.72
N GLU A 211 3.66 -17.15 7.44
CA GLU A 211 3.67 -15.75 7.01
C GLU A 211 2.43 -15.01 7.54
N MET A 212 1.26 -15.65 7.57
CA MET A 212 0.04 -15.07 8.15
C MET A 212 0.01 -15.06 9.70
N GLY A 213 1.02 -15.59 10.39
CA GLY A 213 1.04 -15.72 11.85
C GLY A 213 -0.01 -16.69 12.43
N GLN A 214 -0.57 -17.57 11.59
CA GLN A 214 -1.63 -18.52 11.92
C GLN A 214 -1.11 -19.93 12.23
N ALA A 215 0.17 -20.21 11.97
CA ALA A 215 0.85 -21.47 12.24
C ALA A 215 1.10 -21.70 13.76
N ASN A 216 2.26 -22.24 14.13
CA ASN A 216 2.61 -22.54 15.53
C ASN A 216 3.01 -21.28 16.32
N GLU A 217 3.65 -20.31 15.67
CA GLU A 217 4.03 -19.03 16.28
C GLU A 217 3.00 -17.96 15.91
N SER A 218 2.47 -17.27 16.92
CA SER A 218 1.40 -16.28 16.76
C SER A 218 1.98 -14.87 16.76
N ARG A 219 1.76 -14.18 15.64
CA ARG A 219 2.32 -12.87 15.28
C ARG A 219 1.35 -12.14 14.35
N PRO A 220 1.55 -10.85 14.03
CA PRO A 220 0.90 -10.23 12.89
C PRO A 220 1.30 -10.96 11.59
N GLY A 221 0.47 -10.85 10.56
CA GLY A 221 0.81 -11.29 9.20
C GLY A 221 2.03 -10.55 8.63
N ILE A 222 2.63 -11.12 7.59
CA ILE A 222 3.91 -10.68 7.01
C ILE A 222 3.89 -9.21 6.56
N HIS A 223 2.73 -8.70 6.14
CA HIS A 223 2.59 -7.33 5.65
C HIS A 223 2.78 -6.27 6.76
N TYR A 224 2.66 -6.65 8.03
CA TYR A 224 3.07 -5.83 9.18
C TYR A 224 4.56 -5.44 9.14
N PHE A 225 5.40 -6.29 8.55
CA PHE A 225 6.84 -6.08 8.40
C PHE A 225 7.21 -5.49 7.02
N ALA A 226 6.23 -5.31 6.12
CA ALA A 226 6.40 -4.82 4.76
C ALA A 226 6.44 -3.28 4.69
N ASN A 227 7.25 -2.65 5.54
CA ASN A 227 7.46 -1.21 5.56
C ASN A 227 8.93 -0.85 5.86
N THR A 228 9.35 0.34 5.44
CA THR A 228 10.70 0.87 5.62
C THR A 228 10.76 2.05 6.58
N SER A 229 9.60 2.63 6.95
CA SER A 229 9.53 3.82 7.77
C SER A 229 8.34 3.80 8.73
N THR A 230 8.54 4.33 9.93
CA THR A 230 7.44 4.71 10.85
C THR A 230 6.63 5.91 10.33
N MET A 231 7.12 6.64 9.32
CA MET A 231 6.48 7.81 8.72
C MET A 231 5.43 7.45 7.67
N GLU A 232 5.14 6.16 7.49
CA GLU A 232 4.09 5.68 6.62
C GLU A 232 2.76 5.52 7.36
N TYR A 233 1.65 5.75 6.64
CA TYR A 233 0.34 5.30 7.08
C TYR A 233 -0.01 3.97 6.40
N GLN A 234 0.56 2.88 6.92
CA GLN A 234 -0.02 1.56 6.77
C GLN A 234 -1.48 1.68 7.25
N TRP A 235 -2.46 1.38 6.40
CA TRP A 235 -3.89 1.74 6.62
C TRP A 235 -4.48 1.27 7.96
N GLU A 236 -3.86 0.23 8.50
CA GLU A 236 -4.29 -0.53 9.64
C GLU A 236 -3.72 0.12 10.91
N ARG A 237 -4.58 0.73 11.74
CA ARG A 237 -4.22 1.28 13.05
C ARG A 237 -3.67 0.18 13.96
N PHE A 238 -2.35 -0.03 13.88
CA PHE A 238 -1.50 -1.03 14.53
C PHE A 238 -0.15 -1.16 13.78
N GLY A 239 -0.08 -0.86 12.48
CA GLY A 239 1.15 -0.98 11.68
C GLY A 239 2.31 -0.14 12.24
N GLU A 240 2.01 1.06 12.74
CA GLU A 240 2.97 1.96 13.41
C GLU A 240 3.69 1.31 14.61
N THR A 241 3.13 0.22 15.16
CA THR A 241 3.75 -0.53 16.26
C THR A 241 4.95 -1.37 15.83
N ALA A 242 5.19 -1.56 14.52
CA ALA A 242 6.40 -2.21 14.01
C ALA A 242 7.69 -1.45 14.42
N GLY A 243 7.58 -0.12 14.57
CA GLY A 243 8.66 0.76 15.01
C GLY A 243 9.52 1.28 13.85
N LEU A 244 10.76 1.68 14.18
CA LEU A 244 11.69 2.28 13.22
C LEU A 244 12.09 1.29 12.12
N GLY A 245 12.02 1.73 10.86
CA GLY A 245 12.46 0.97 9.69
C GLY A 245 13.79 1.45 9.12
N THR A 246 14.22 0.83 8.01
CA THR A 246 15.55 1.10 7.44
C THR A 246 15.66 2.47 6.74
N TYR A 247 14.54 3.06 6.32
CA TYR A 247 14.48 4.43 5.77
C TYR A 247 14.65 5.49 6.87
N ASP A 248 14.14 5.23 8.08
CA ASP A 248 14.29 6.13 9.24
C ASP A 248 15.77 6.24 9.61
N GLN A 249 16.45 5.10 9.69
CA GLN A 249 17.90 5.04 9.93
C GLN A 249 18.70 5.71 8.81
N TYR A 250 18.36 5.43 7.54
CA TYR A 250 18.97 6.09 6.39
C TYR A 250 18.82 7.62 6.46
N THR A 251 17.63 8.12 6.81
CA THR A 251 17.36 9.57 6.89
C THR A 251 18.23 10.22 7.97
N MET A 252 18.40 9.58 9.14
CA MET A 252 19.29 10.08 10.18
C MET A 252 20.77 10.06 9.75
N LYS A 253 21.23 9.00 9.07
CA LYS A 253 22.58 8.90 8.50
C LYS A 253 22.84 10.02 7.47
N ALA A 254 21.87 10.26 6.59
CA ALA A 254 21.96 11.24 5.52
C ALA A 254 21.96 12.69 6.05
N LEU A 255 20.99 13.05 6.90
CA LEU A 255 20.80 14.42 7.40
C LEU A 255 21.81 14.81 8.49
N TYR A 256 21.96 13.97 9.53
CA TYR A 256 22.77 14.27 10.70
C TYR A 256 24.17 13.65 10.63
N GLY A 257 24.28 12.42 10.11
CA GLY A 257 25.57 11.73 9.95
C GLY A 257 26.41 12.24 8.77
N ARG A 258 25.79 12.90 7.79
CA ARG A 258 26.38 13.28 6.49
C ARG A 258 27.05 12.09 5.76
N VAL A 259 26.44 10.91 5.87
CA VAL A 259 26.86 9.70 5.15
C VAL A 259 25.67 9.07 4.43
N LEU A 260 25.93 8.51 3.25
CA LEU A 260 24.97 7.72 2.50
C LEU A 260 25.38 6.25 2.52
N GLU A 261 24.38 5.38 2.38
CA GLU A 261 24.57 3.94 2.33
C GLU A 261 24.98 3.49 0.93
N THR A 262 25.86 2.49 0.84
CA THR A 262 26.26 1.80 -0.40
C THR A 262 26.01 0.30 -0.27
N ILE A 263 25.93 -0.40 -1.39
CA ILE A 263 25.99 -1.86 -1.41
C ILE A 263 27.33 -2.30 -0.82
N ASP A 264 27.29 -3.20 0.15
CA ASP A 264 28.47 -3.75 0.84
C ASP A 264 29.22 -4.72 -0.09
N ASP A 265 30.54 -4.53 -0.23
CA ASP A 265 31.40 -5.31 -1.10
C ASP A 265 31.73 -6.72 -0.56
N GLY A 266 31.46 -6.97 0.73
CA GLY A 266 31.40 -8.31 1.31
C GLY A 266 30.11 -9.08 0.99
N VAL A 267 29.04 -8.38 0.60
CA VAL A 267 27.77 -9.00 0.14
C VAL A 267 27.76 -9.20 -1.37
N LEU A 268 28.14 -8.15 -2.12
CA LEU A 268 28.21 -8.14 -3.59
C LEU A 268 29.47 -7.43 -4.07
N PRO A 269 30.38 -8.10 -4.80
CA PRO A 269 31.57 -7.49 -5.38
C PRO A 269 31.25 -6.26 -6.23
N VAL A 270 32.09 -5.21 -6.14
CA VAL A 270 31.84 -3.89 -6.77
C VAL A 270 31.51 -3.98 -8.27
N ASN A 271 32.15 -4.90 -9.01
CA ASN A 271 31.86 -5.14 -10.42
C ASN A 271 30.45 -5.73 -10.69
N GLU A 272 29.88 -6.48 -9.75
CA GLU A 272 28.49 -6.94 -9.80
C GLU A 272 27.51 -5.84 -9.37
N GLN A 273 27.94 -4.86 -8.57
CA GLN A 273 27.07 -3.78 -8.08
C GLN A 273 26.62 -2.82 -9.19
N LEU A 274 27.46 -2.58 -10.19
CA LEU A 274 27.23 -1.63 -11.30
C LEU A 274 25.86 -1.82 -11.97
N ARG A 275 25.40 -3.07 -12.08
CA ARG A 275 24.14 -3.42 -12.74
C ARG A 275 22.89 -2.90 -12.04
N PHE A 276 22.98 -2.53 -10.77
CA PHE A 276 21.89 -1.93 -9.99
C PHE A 276 21.80 -0.40 -10.13
N GLY A 277 22.76 0.24 -10.82
CA GLY A 277 22.73 1.68 -11.09
C GLY A 277 21.41 2.23 -11.64
N PRO A 278 20.73 1.56 -12.60
CA PRO A 278 19.46 2.04 -13.14
C PRO A 278 18.32 2.21 -12.13
N ARG A 279 18.38 1.56 -10.95
CA ARG A 279 17.37 1.70 -9.89
C ARG A 279 17.19 3.15 -9.42
N MET A 280 18.23 3.99 -9.47
CA MET A 280 18.09 5.41 -9.09
C MET A 280 17.18 6.21 -10.05
N ARG A 281 16.84 5.67 -11.23
CA ARG A 281 15.91 6.29 -12.19
C ARG A 281 14.44 6.15 -11.74
N SER A 282 14.10 5.12 -10.97
CA SER A 282 12.71 4.66 -10.77
C SER A 282 11.97 5.31 -9.60
N GLN A 283 12.38 6.48 -9.09
CA GLN A 283 11.58 7.21 -8.08
C GLN A 283 10.17 7.59 -8.56
N LEU A 284 9.93 7.54 -9.89
CA LEU A 284 8.63 7.75 -10.53
C LEU A 284 8.17 6.55 -11.38
N ASP A 285 8.86 5.41 -11.34
CA ASP A 285 8.48 4.18 -12.06
C ASP A 285 8.17 3.10 -11.03
N GLU A 286 7.03 2.43 -11.21
CA GLU A 286 6.56 1.42 -10.28
C GLU A 286 7.43 0.16 -10.38
N GLN A 287 8.09 -0.04 -11.52
CA GLN A 287 9.01 -1.15 -11.75
C GLN A 287 10.40 -0.86 -11.16
N GLU A 288 11.06 -1.92 -10.73
CA GLU A 288 12.50 -1.91 -10.49
C GLU A 288 13.23 -2.22 -11.80
N ALA A 289 14.36 -1.57 -12.06
CA ALA A 289 15.13 -1.78 -13.30
C ALA A 289 16.61 -2.01 -13.00
N ILE A 290 17.20 -3.01 -13.67
CA ILE A 290 18.62 -3.38 -13.55
C ILE A 290 19.20 -3.68 -14.93
N PHE A 291 20.53 -3.55 -15.09
CA PHE A 291 21.18 -4.14 -16.25
C PHE A 291 21.17 -5.66 -16.14
N GLN A 292 20.71 -6.29 -17.21
CA GLN A 292 20.76 -7.74 -17.36
C GLN A 292 20.84 -8.10 -18.84
N GLU A 293 21.52 -9.19 -19.13
CA GLU A 293 21.53 -9.81 -20.45
C GLU A 293 20.40 -10.83 -20.50
N THR A 294 19.44 -10.60 -21.39
CA THR A 294 18.28 -11.48 -21.61
C THR A 294 18.10 -11.72 -23.10
N LYS A 295 17.11 -12.54 -23.50
CA LYS A 295 16.71 -12.67 -24.91
C LYS A 295 16.29 -11.36 -25.59
N TYR A 296 15.98 -10.31 -24.83
CA TYR A 296 15.64 -8.98 -25.36
C TYR A 296 16.88 -8.11 -25.62
N GLY A 297 18.04 -8.47 -25.06
CA GLY A 297 19.31 -7.76 -25.19
C GLY A 297 20.00 -7.52 -23.85
N ASN A 298 21.08 -6.73 -23.87
CA ASN A 298 21.82 -6.28 -22.69
C ASN A 298 21.64 -4.76 -22.51
N PHE A 299 20.69 -4.39 -21.66
CA PHE A 299 20.30 -3.00 -21.34
C PHE A 299 19.51 -2.98 -20.02
N PRO A 300 19.16 -1.80 -19.45
CA PRO A 300 18.33 -1.72 -18.26
C PRO A 300 16.92 -2.26 -18.52
N GLN A 301 16.55 -3.35 -17.85
CA GLN A 301 15.27 -4.04 -18.01
C GLN A 301 14.53 -4.10 -16.68
N PRO A 302 13.19 -4.11 -16.70
CA PRO A 302 12.38 -4.41 -15.53
C PRO A 302 12.76 -5.74 -14.87
N VAL A 303 12.61 -5.79 -13.55
CA VAL A 303 12.82 -6.98 -12.72
C VAL A 303 11.79 -7.01 -11.60
N HIS A 304 11.25 -8.19 -11.30
CA HIS A 304 10.30 -8.37 -10.20
C HIS A 304 11.00 -8.21 -8.84
N TYR A 305 10.31 -7.67 -7.83
CA TYR A 305 10.95 -7.37 -6.53
C TYR A 305 11.57 -8.62 -5.87
N THR A 306 10.97 -9.80 -6.05
CA THR A 306 11.53 -11.08 -5.54
C THR A 306 12.77 -11.56 -6.32
N GLU A 307 12.85 -11.28 -7.62
CA GLU A 307 14.05 -11.57 -8.40
C GLU A 307 15.17 -10.58 -8.05
N LEU A 308 14.84 -9.30 -7.93
CA LEU A 308 15.75 -8.29 -7.41
C LEU A 308 16.29 -8.65 -6.03
N ALA A 309 15.43 -9.12 -5.11
CA ALA A 309 15.80 -9.57 -3.77
C ALA A 309 16.88 -10.67 -3.79
N ARG A 310 16.68 -11.70 -4.64
CA ARG A 310 17.68 -12.76 -4.87
C ARG A 310 18.97 -12.18 -5.43
N GLN A 311 18.88 -11.38 -6.48
CA GLN A 311 20.04 -10.82 -7.18
C GLN A 311 20.85 -9.84 -6.31
N MET A 312 20.20 -9.15 -5.37
CA MET A 312 20.82 -8.28 -4.37
C MET A 312 21.26 -9.00 -3.09
N ARG A 313 20.96 -10.30 -2.93
CA ARG A 313 21.28 -11.13 -1.74
C ARG A 313 20.78 -10.51 -0.42
N ILE A 314 19.58 -9.92 -0.45
CA ILE A 314 19.06 -9.05 0.64
C ILE A 314 18.68 -9.78 1.94
N PHE A 315 18.82 -11.11 1.99
CA PHE A 315 18.67 -11.88 3.20
C PHE A 315 19.54 -13.14 3.13
N ASP A 316 20.33 -13.38 4.17
CA ASP A 316 21.04 -14.63 4.43
C ASP A 316 20.88 -14.96 5.93
N PRO A 317 20.21 -16.06 6.29
CA PRO A 317 19.92 -16.39 7.69
C PRO A 317 21.17 -16.67 8.53
N ALA A 318 22.32 -17.03 7.92
CA ALA A 318 23.58 -17.27 8.61
C ALA A 318 24.38 -15.98 8.83
N ARG A 319 24.17 -14.97 7.97
CA ARG A 319 24.81 -13.65 8.04
C ARG A 319 24.01 -12.66 8.90
N ASP A 320 22.69 -12.63 8.70
CA ASP A 320 21.84 -11.53 9.16
C ASP A 320 21.11 -11.84 10.48
N CYS A 321 20.93 -13.12 10.81
CA CYS A 321 20.13 -13.57 11.94
C CYS A 321 20.94 -14.25 13.05
N ARG A 322 20.49 -14.07 14.29
CA ARG A 322 20.97 -14.81 15.47
C ARG A 322 19.81 -15.21 16.38
N PRO A 323 19.99 -16.18 17.29
CA PRO A 323 19.01 -16.43 18.35
C PRO A 323 18.70 -15.17 19.16
N ALA A 324 17.42 -14.97 19.46
CA ALA A 324 16.98 -13.91 20.37
C ALA A 324 17.28 -14.30 21.82
N THR A 325 17.78 -13.34 22.60
CA THR A 325 17.89 -13.47 24.06
C THR A 325 16.51 -13.44 24.72
N ASP A 326 16.40 -13.93 25.95
CA ASP A 326 15.11 -13.93 26.65
C ASP A 326 14.63 -12.52 27.02
N GLN A 327 15.55 -11.57 27.19
CA GLN A 327 15.21 -10.15 27.32
C GLN A 327 14.60 -9.59 26.03
N GLU A 328 15.18 -9.89 24.87
CA GLU A 328 14.64 -9.46 23.57
C GLU A 328 13.26 -10.08 23.31
N LYS A 329 13.06 -11.37 23.61
CA LYS A 329 11.75 -12.02 23.53
C LYS A 329 10.71 -11.34 24.44
N ALA A 330 11.08 -11.01 25.67
CA ALA A 330 10.18 -10.35 26.62
C ALA A 330 9.80 -8.92 26.20
N GLN A 331 10.73 -8.19 25.55
CA GLN A 331 10.52 -6.81 25.12
C GLN A 331 9.82 -6.69 23.76
N ALA A 332 10.26 -7.45 22.75
CA ALA A 332 9.75 -7.35 21.38
C ALA A 332 8.49 -8.20 21.15
N GLN A 333 8.26 -9.24 21.97
CA GLN A 333 7.05 -10.06 21.97
C GLN A 333 6.74 -10.64 20.58
N TRP A 334 5.58 -10.33 20.00
CA TRP A 334 5.13 -10.82 18.69
C TRP A 334 5.94 -10.31 17.48
N ARG A 335 6.93 -9.44 17.71
CA ARG A 335 7.86 -8.93 16.67
C ARG A 335 9.11 -9.80 16.51
N ILE A 336 9.31 -10.77 17.40
CA ILE A 336 10.28 -11.86 17.21
C ILE A 336 9.68 -12.87 16.24
N VAL A 337 10.50 -13.37 15.31
CA VAL A 337 10.13 -14.39 14.34
C VAL A 337 11.09 -15.57 14.49
N HIS A 338 10.53 -16.78 14.64
CA HIS A 338 11.22 -18.06 14.83
C HIS A 338 12.27 -18.04 15.95
N GLY A 339 12.01 -17.24 16.99
CA GLY A 339 12.93 -17.06 18.12
C GLY A 339 14.27 -16.37 17.76
N LYS A 340 14.35 -15.67 16.62
CA LYS A 340 15.56 -14.97 16.14
C LYS A 340 15.40 -13.44 16.17
N VAL A 341 16.54 -12.76 16.20
CA VAL A 341 16.67 -11.35 15.84
C VAL A 341 17.50 -11.30 14.55
N CYS A 342 16.95 -10.67 13.51
CA CYS A 342 17.61 -10.45 12.23
C CYS A 342 17.89 -8.96 12.01
N SER A 343 19.02 -8.66 11.36
CA SER A 343 19.39 -7.31 10.92
C SER A 343 19.06 -7.12 9.43
N PRO A 344 18.93 -5.88 8.94
CA PRO A 344 18.94 -5.64 7.50
C PRO A 344 20.25 -6.12 6.89
N THR A 345 20.25 -6.48 5.60
CA THR A 345 21.47 -6.81 4.86
C THR A 345 22.55 -5.75 5.08
N PRO A 346 23.82 -6.15 5.30
CA PRO A 346 24.92 -5.21 5.47
C PRO A 346 24.97 -4.13 4.39
N ARG A 347 25.15 -2.89 4.84
CA ARG A 347 25.35 -1.70 4.01
C ARG A 347 26.65 -1.04 4.45
N ASP A 348 27.54 -0.73 3.51
CA ASP A 348 28.68 0.15 3.78
C ASP A 348 28.24 1.62 3.66
N HIS A 349 29.11 2.55 4.04
CA HIS A 349 28.81 3.98 4.14
C HIS A 349 29.95 4.83 3.60
N ALA A 350 29.61 5.76 2.70
CA ALA A 350 30.51 6.79 2.18
C ALA A 350 29.95 8.19 2.49
N ALA A 351 30.82 9.21 2.52
CA ALA A 351 30.37 10.57 2.78
C ALA A 351 29.74 11.19 1.52
N TRP A 352 28.83 12.16 1.68
CA TRP A 352 28.16 12.80 0.54
C TRP A 352 29.11 13.30 -0.55
N GLN A 353 30.24 13.90 -0.16
CA GLN A 353 31.22 14.44 -1.10
C GLN A 353 32.06 13.39 -1.84
N ASP A 354 31.98 12.12 -1.44
CA ASP A 354 32.70 11.02 -2.08
C ASP A 354 31.89 10.42 -3.25
N PHE A 355 30.64 10.86 -3.49
CA PHE A 355 29.78 10.37 -4.56
C PHE A 355 29.92 11.16 -5.87
N VAL A 356 29.99 10.43 -6.97
CA VAL A 356 29.93 10.94 -8.34
C VAL A 356 28.72 10.34 -9.07
N SER A 357 28.22 11.07 -10.08
CA SER A 357 27.12 10.64 -10.94
C SER A 357 27.63 10.41 -12.35
N ASP A 358 27.56 9.17 -12.79
CA ASP A 358 27.97 8.73 -14.11
C ASP A 358 26.76 8.28 -14.95
N ALA A 359 27.01 8.01 -16.24
CA ALA A 359 26.00 7.45 -17.13
C ALA A 359 25.82 5.95 -16.89
N THR A 360 24.58 5.48 -16.73
CA THR A 360 24.30 4.04 -16.72
C THR A 360 24.63 3.41 -18.08
N VAL A 361 24.33 4.08 -19.20
CA VAL A 361 24.70 3.66 -20.56
C VAL A 361 25.72 4.65 -21.15
N PRO A 362 27.00 4.27 -21.31
CA PRO A 362 28.02 5.16 -21.88
C PRO A 362 27.59 5.73 -23.24
N GLY A 363 27.53 7.07 -23.33
CA GLY A 363 27.17 7.78 -24.55
C GLY A 363 25.67 8.04 -24.77
N ASP A 364 24.76 7.57 -23.90
CA ASP A 364 23.35 7.99 -23.91
C ASP A 364 23.11 9.14 -22.92
N PRO A 365 22.80 10.37 -23.38
CA PRO A 365 22.50 11.50 -22.50
C PRO A 365 21.30 11.27 -21.58
N ASN A 366 20.34 10.43 -21.96
CA ASN A 366 19.15 10.11 -21.16
C ASN A 366 19.49 9.17 -19.98
N SER A 367 20.70 8.64 -19.95
CA SER A 367 21.20 7.70 -18.94
C SER A 367 22.21 8.34 -17.97
N ALA A 368 22.53 9.63 -18.13
CA ALA A 368 23.62 10.34 -17.43
C ALA A 368 23.41 10.61 -15.92
N ALA A 369 22.24 10.25 -15.37
CA ALA A 369 21.76 10.70 -14.06
C ALA A 369 21.53 9.63 -12.96
N PRO A 370 21.33 8.33 -13.22
CA PRO A 370 21.04 7.38 -12.15
C PRO A 370 22.26 6.63 -11.61
N PHE A 371 23.42 6.59 -12.29
CA PHE A 371 24.55 5.82 -11.75
C PHE A 371 25.31 6.61 -10.67
N TRP A 372 24.81 6.55 -9.43
CA TRP A 372 25.39 7.24 -8.28
C TRP A 372 26.23 6.27 -7.42
N HIS A 373 27.53 6.50 -7.37
CA HIS A 373 28.52 5.61 -6.74
C HIS A 373 29.70 6.39 -6.14
N THR A 374 30.53 5.72 -5.34
CA THR A 374 31.74 6.35 -4.79
C THR A 374 32.80 6.59 -5.86
N SER A 375 33.52 7.70 -5.78
CA SER A 375 34.65 8.03 -6.66
C SER A 375 35.78 7.00 -6.54
N ALA A 376 36.61 6.83 -7.57
CA ALA A 376 37.69 5.84 -7.57
C ALA A 376 38.71 6.02 -6.43
N ASP A 377 38.87 7.26 -5.95
CA ASP A 377 39.74 7.68 -4.85
C ASP A 377 39.03 7.79 -3.48
N ALA A 378 37.75 7.39 -3.40
CA ALA A 378 36.96 7.44 -2.16
C ALA A 378 37.61 6.64 -1.02
N ARG A 379 37.66 7.24 0.17
CA ARG A 379 38.47 6.79 1.32
C ARG A 379 38.15 5.36 1.81
N ARG A 380 36.96 4.83 1.52
CA ARG A 380 36.50 3.48 1.91
C ARG A 380 36.34 2.50 0.74
N GLY A 381 36.90 2.84 -0.43
CA GLY A 381 36.83 2.05 -1.65
C GLY A 381 35.94 2.72 -2.69
N GLY A 382 36.46 2.77 -3.92
CA GLY A 382 35.80 3.40 -5.06
C GLY A 382 34.87 2.46 -5.83
N GLY A 383 33.93 3.05 -6.56
CA GLY A 383 32.95 2.35 -7.40
C GLY A 383 31.78 1.72 -6.65
N LYS A 384 31.72 1.81 -5.31
CA LYS A 384 30.62 1.23 -4.53
C LYS A 384 29.31 1.97 -4.84
N VAL A 385 28.29 1.23 -5.25
CA VAL A 385 27.04 1.81 -5.74
C VAL A 385 26.18 2.22 -4.56
N ARG A 386 25.59 3.43 -4.60
CA ARG A 386 24.69 3.90 -3.55
C ARG A 386 23.53 2.93 -3.38
N TRP A 387 23.18 2.62 -2.14
CA TRP A 387 21.99 1.86 -1.80
C TRP A 387 20.74 2.72 -2.08
N PHE A 388 19.81 2.17 -2.87
CA PHE A 388 18.58 2.85 -3.25
C PHE A 388 17.54 2.80 -2.11
N HIS A 389 16.83 3.91 -1.92
CA HIS A 389 15.65 4.04 -1.08
C HIS A 389 14.59 4.81 -1.89
N ARG A 390 13.35 4.30 -1.97
CA ARG A 390 12.24 5.05 -2.59
C ARG A 390 11.79 6.18 -1.68
N PHE A 391 11.23 7.24 -2.24
CA PHE A 391 10.62 8.32 -1.46
C PHE A 391 9.36 8.89 -2.10
N GLY A 392 8.29 8.99 -1.31
CA GLY A 392 7.07 9.67 -1.71
C GLY A 392 6.30 10.21 -0.50
N ALA A 393 6.08 11.53 -0.45
CA ALA A 393 5.33 12.20 0.62
C ALA A 393 3.92 12.67 0.17
N THR A 394 3.46 12.26 -1.01
CA THR A 394 2.27 12.84 -1.67
C THR A 394 1.21 11.79 -2.00
N SER A 395 0.07 11.82 -1.31
CA SER A 395 -1.14 11.16 -1.83
C SER A 395 -1.55 11.83 -3.14
N ASN A 396 -1.62 11.03 -4.21
CA ASN A 396 -2.00 11.37 -5.59
C ASN A 396 -2.43 10.09 -6.34
N ALA A 397 -2.61 10.13 -7.66
CA ALA A 397 -3.05 8.97 -8.45
C ALA A 397 -1.95 7.95 -8.88
N PHE A 398 -0.77 7.94 -8.26
CA PHE A 398 0.35 7.06 -8.61
C PHE A 398 0.68 6.01 -7.53
N MET A 399 1.01 4.80 -7.97
CA MET A 399 1.69 3.77 -7.18
C MET A 399 1.02 3.45 -5.84
N HIS A 400 1.73 3.11 -4.75
CA HIS A 400 3.11 3.40 -4.33
C HIS A 400 3.39 4.83 -3.84
N THR A 401 2.35 5.66 -3.69
CA THR A 401 2.46 6.96 -2.98
C THR A 401 1.22 7.33 -2.17
N ASN A 402 0.23 6.44 -2.04
CA ASN A 402 -0.94 6.73 -1.24
C ASN A 402 -0.80 6.23 0.20
N PRO A 403 -1.35 6.99 1.18
CA PRO A 403 -1.75 6.39 2.44
C PRO A 403 -2.61 5.16 2.14
N SER A 404 -2.46 4.11 2.93
CA SER A 404 -3.07 2.79 2.77
C SER A 404 -2.33 1.74 1.96
N ASP A 405 -1.42 2.15 1.08
CA ASP A 405 -0.70 1.22 0.19
C ASP A 405 0.01 0.15 1.03
N ASN A 406 -0.02 -1.10 0.56
CA ASN A 406 0.59 -2.24 1.25
C ASN A 406 0.83 -3.37 0.25
N GLY A 407 2.06 -3.52 -0.21
CA GLY A 407 2.43 -4.52 -1.21
C GLY A 407 3.65 -4.10 -2.02
N ALA A 408 4.50 -5.07 -2.33
CA ALA A 408 5.77 -4.85 -3.04
C ALA A 408 5.63 -4.70 -4.56
N ASP A 409 4.44 -4.90 -5.11
CA ASP A 409 4.14 -4.83 -6.54
C ASP A 409 2.66 -4.42 -6.78
N PRO A 410 2.25 -4.12 -8.03
CA PRO A 410 0.87 -3.71 -8.34
C PRO A 410 -0.20 -4.74 -7.96
N TYR A 411 0.13 -6.04 -7.99
CA TYR A 411 -0.78 -7.11 -7.65
C TYR A 411 -1.00 -7.19 -6.14
N GLU A 412 0.06 -7.13 -5.33
CA GLU A 412 -0.06 -7.16 -3.88
C GLU A 412 -0.88 -5.98 -3.35
N VAL A 413 -0.66 -4.76 -3.86
CA VAL A 413 -1.45 -3.59 -3.42
C VAL A 413 -2.93 -3.74 -3.80
N ALA A 414 -3.26 -4.26 -4.98
CA ALA A 414 -4.64 -4.54 -5.38
C ALA A 414 -5.30 -5.65 -4.53
N VAL A 415 -4.58 -6.77 -4.31
CA VAL A 415 -5.04 -7.87 -3.42
C VAL A 415 -5.32 -7.36 -2.02
N ASN A 416 -4.41 -6.58 -1.46
CA ASN A 416 -4.52 -6.11 -0.08
C ASN A 416 -5.60 -5.04 0.07
N THR A 417 -5.81 -4.19 -0.93
CA THR A 417 -6.94 -3.25 -0.97
C THR A 417 -8.28 -3.98 -1.02
N ARG A 418 -8.43 -5.03 -1.85
CA ARG A 418 -9.61 -5.91 -1.83
C ARG A 418 -9.80 -6.59 -0.47
N ARG A 419 -8.77 -7.22 0.07
CA ARG A 419 -8.88 -7.95 1.36
C ARG A 419 -9.24 -7.03 2.51
N LYS A 420 -8.69 -5.80 2.55
CA LYS A 420 -9.08 -4.75 3.53
C LYS A 420 -10.55 -4.37 3.36
N PHE A 421 -11.02 -4.18 2.12
CA PHE A 421 -12.44 -3.93 1.84
C PHE A 421 -13.34 -5.07 2.36
N GLU A 422 -12.99 -6.33 2.05
CA GLU A 422 -13.74 -7.52 2.47
C GLU A 422 -13.75 -7.67 4.00
N ALA A 423 -12.61 -7.48 4.67
CA ALA A 423 -12.49 -7.49 6.12
C ALA A 423 -13.32 -6.38 6.78
N MET A 424 -13.38 -5.19 6.16
CA MET A 424 -14.17 -4.06 6.64
C MET A 424 -15.66 -4.14 6.34
N TYR A 425 -16.07 -4.91 5.33
CA TYR A 425 -17.46 -4.92 4.86
C TYR A 425 -18.49 -5.14 5.98
N PRO A 426 -18.32 -6.12 6.90
CA PRO A 426 -19.28 -6.37 7.99
C PRO A 426 -19.36 -5.23 9.03
N PHE A 427 -18.31 -4.42 9.18
CA PHE A 427 -18.19 -3.39 10.22
C PHE A 427 -18.51 -1.98 9.71
N SER A 428 -18.21 -1.71 8.43
CA SER A 428 -18.52 -0.43 7.78
C SER A 428 -19.95 -0.35 7.27
N TYR A 429 -20.49 -1.40 6.63
CA TYR A 429 -21.79 -1.30 5.96
C TYR A 429 -23.00 -1.53 6.87
N PHE A 430 -22.81 -2.06 8.08
CA PHE A 430 -23.91 -2.45 8.97
C PHE A 430 -23.86 -1.70 10.31
N ARG A 431 -24.92 -0.94 10.63
CA ARG A 431 -25.07 -0.14 11.87
C ARG A 431 -24.97 -0.93 13.20
N ARG A 432 -24.89 -2.27 13.18
CA ARG A 432 -25.15 -3.17 14.33
C ARG A 432 -24.43 -2.75 15.63
N LYS A 433 -25.15 -2.01 16.50
CA LYS A 433 -24.65 -1.43 17.75
C LYS A 433 -23.44 -0.49 17.62
N ASN A 434 -23.06 -0.09 16.41
CA ASN A 434 -22.02 0.89 16.17
C ASN A 434 -22.63 2.29 16.35
N ARG A 435 -22.33 2.95 17.47
CA ARG A 435 -22.83 4.29 17.78
C ARG A 435 -22.21 5.37 16.89
N GLU A 436 -21.01 5.11 16.36
CA GLU A 436 -20.25 6.01 15.49
C GLU A 436 -20.57 5.79 14.00
N PHE A 437 -21.62 5.00 13.70
CA PHE A 437 -22.07 4.72 12.33
C PHE A 437 -22.73 5.95 11.69
N ASN A 438 -22.07 6.52 10.68
CA ASN A 438 -22.52 7.71 9.97
C ASN A 438 -22.83 7.41 8.50
N PHE A 439 -24.08 7.08 8.19
CA PHE A 439 -24.50 6.65 6.85
C PHE A 439 -24.25 7.67 5.73
N ILE A 440 -24.17 8.97 6.06
CA ILE A 440 -24.06 10.07 5.09
C ILE A 440 -22.70 10.04 4.39
N PHE A 441 -21.62 9.78 5.14
CA PHE A 441 -20.25 9.83 4.60
C PHE A 441 -19.71 8.46 4.17
N MET A 442 -20.38 7.34 4.49
CA MET A 442 -19.87 6.02 4.12
C MET A 442 -19.69 5.83 2.61
N PRO A 443 -20.64 6.20 1.72
CA PRO A 443 -20.47 5.99 0.28
C PRO A 443 -19.24 6.72 -0.27
N TRP A 444 -19.00 7.95 0.19
CA TRP A 444 -17.81 8.72 -0.16
C TRP A 444 -16.53 8.09 0.39
N ALA A 445 -16.53 7.70 1.67
CA ALA A 445 -15.36 7.07 2.29
C ALA A 445 -15.02 5.74 1.58
N ILE A 446 -16.02 4.91 1.30
CA ILE A 446 -15.88 3.65 0.57
C ILE A 446 -15.33 3.87 -0.85
N SER A 447 -15.88 4.85 -1.59
CA SER A 447 -15.40 5.18 -2.94
C SER A 447 -13.94 5.60 -2.89
N ARG A 448 -13.64 6.66 -2.12
CA ARG A 448 -12.32 7.28 -2.04
C ARG A 448 -11.23 6.31 -1.58
N ARG A 449 -11.55 5.41 -0.63
CA ARG A 449 -10.58 4.56 0.06
C ARG A 449 -10.34 3.21 -0.59
N TYR A 450 -11.20 2.79 -1.53
CA TYR A 450 -11.04 1.50 -2.20
C TYR A 450 -11.31 1.61 -3.70
N PHE A 451 -12.51 1.99 -4.12
CA PHE A 451 -12.89 1.95 -5.54
C PHE A 451 -12.17 2.98 -6.42
N ASP A 452 -11.90 4.18 -5.91
CA ASP A 452 -11.15 5.21 -6.63
C ASP A 452 -9.66 4.82 -6.78
N ILE A 453 -9.12 4.14 -5.77
CA ILE A 453 -7.76 3.61 -5.76
C ILE A 453 -7.65 2.43 -6.76
N GLU A 454 -8.51 1.41 -6.65
CA GLU A 454 -8.55 0.28 -7.59
C GLU A 454 -8.84 0.70 -9.04
N ARG A 455 -9.73 1.67 -9.26
CA ARG A 455 -9.98 2.26 -10.58
C ARG A 455 -8.71 2.88 -11.16
N THR A 456 -7.96 3.59 -10.33
CA THR A 456 -6.68 4.21 -10.70
C THR A 456 -5.63 3.15 -11.05
N TYR A 457 -5.51 2.10 -10.24
CA TYR A 457 -4.58 1.00 -10.49
C TYR A 457 -4.90 0.22 -11.77
N ASN A 458 -6.18 -0.10 -11.99
CA ASN A 458 -6.61 -0.76 -13.20
C ASN A 458 -6.40 0.12 -14.45
N TRP A 459 -6.61 1.44 -14.35
CA TRP A 459 -6.28 2.37 -15.44
C TRP A 459 -4.78 2.35 -15.75
N HIS A 460 -3.95 2.41 -14.71
CA HIS A 460 -2.50 2.38 -14.85
C HIS A 460 -2.01 1.07 -15.49
N ALA A 461 -2.48 -0.08 -15.00
CA ALA A 461 -2.19 -1.40 -15.57
C ALA A 461 -2.65 -1.53 -17.04
N THR A 462 -3.85 -1.03 -17.36
CA THR A 462 -4.38 -1.03 -18.74
C THR A 462 -3.56 -0.14 -19.66
N ALA A 463 -3.12 1.04 -19.18
CA ALA A 463 -2.28 1.96 -19.94
C ALA A 463 -0.89 1.36 -20.22
N LYS A 464 -0.24 0.74 -19.21
CA LYS A 464 1.05 0.03 -19.37
C LYS A 464 0.91 -1.12 -20.38
N ALA A 465 -0.17 -1.90 -20.32
CA ALA A 465 -0.45 -2.98 -21.28
C ALA A 465 -0.64 -2.46 -22.72
N ALA A 466 -1.44 -1.40 -22.91
CA ALA A 466 -1.64 -0.78 -24.21
C ALA A 466 -0.33 -0.18 -24.78
N GLN A 467 0.48 0.47 -23.94
CA GLN A 467 1.79 0.99 -24.31
C GLN A 467 2.74 -0.12 -24.78
N PHE A 468 2.79 -1.25 -24.07
CA PHE A 468 3.63 -2.40 -24.44
C PHE A 468 3.19 -2.99 -25.78
N TYR A 469 1.89 -3.18 -25.99
CA TYR A 469 1.34 -3.67 -27.25
C TYR A 469 1.70 -2.75 -28.43
N ALA A 470 1.54 -1.44 -28.25
CA ALA A 470 1.86 -0.44 -29.26
C ALA A 470 3.38 -0.32 -29.55
N SER A 471 4.21 -0.52 -28.54
CA SER A 471 5.67 -0.33 -28.62
C SER A 471 6.41 -1.55 -29.17
N PHE A 472 5.96 -2.76 -28.84
CA PHE A 472 6.67 -4.01 -29.17
C PHE A 472 5.90 -4.95 -30.11
N GLY A 473 4.63 -4.66 -30.40
CA GLY A 473 3.77 -5.50 -31.24
C GLY A 473 3.31 -6.79 -30.56
N PRO A 474 2.41 -7.56 -31.21
CA PRO A 474 1.65 -8.63 -30.56
C PRO A 474 2.50 -9.79 -30.05
N THR A 475 3.57 -10.18 -30.77
CA THR A 475 4.42 -11.31 -30.37
C THR A 475 5.19 -11.03 -29.09
N VAL A 476 5.92 -9.92 -29.04
CA VAL A 476 6.72 -9.54 -27.87
C VAL A 476 5.81 -9.13 -26.70
N TYR A 477 4.66 -8.50 -26.98
CA TYR A 477 3.62 -8.27 -25.97
C TYR A 477 3.17 -9.57 -25.31
N ALA A 478 2.90 -10.64 -26.07
CA ALA A 478 2.46 -11.92 -25.50
C ALA A 478 3.54 -12.55 -24.60
N GLU A 479 4.82 -12.39 -24.95
CA GLU A 479 5.94 -12.82 -24.11
C GLU A 479 6.07 -12.00 -22.83
N MET A 480 5.96 -10.66 -22.92
CA MET A 480 6.03 -9.76 -21.76
C MET A 480 4.81 -9.91 -20.83
N ALA A 481 3.63 -10.18 -21.38
CA ALA A 481 2.40 -10.48 -20.64
C ALA A 481 2.47 -11.78 -19.84
N ALA A 482 3.30 -12.74 -20.28
CA ALA A 482 3.60 -13.97 -19.56
C ALA A 482 4.78 -13.86 -18.58
N SER A 483 5.53 -12.74 -18.61
CA SER A 483 6.75 -12.56 -17.82
C SER A 483 6.48 -11.82 -16.52
N ASP A 484 6.87 -12.46 -15.42
CA ASP A 484 6.74 -11.97 -14.04
C ASP A 484 7.52 -10.65 -13.81
N ASP A 485 8.65 -10.47 -14.50
CA ASP A 485 9.48 -9.26 -14.43
C ASP A 485 8.90 -8.05 -15.19
N TRP A 486 8.02 -8.29 -16.17
CA TRP A 486 7.53 -7.27 -17.11
C TRP A 486 6.07 -6.91 -16.87
N LEU A 487 5.14 -7.44 -17.66
CA LEU A 487 3.76 -6.96 -17.72
C LEU A 487 2.79 -7.80 -16.89
N ARG A 488 3.14 -9.06 -16.58
CA ARG A 488 2.24 -9.98 -15.87
C ARG A 488 1.74 -9.44 -14.52
N PRO A 489 2.54 -8.80 -13.65
CA PRO A 489 2.03 -8.26 -12.37
C PRO A 489 0.89 -7.24 -12.56
N TYR A 490 0.98 -6.37 -13.58
CA TYR A 490 -0.08 -5.42 -13.90
C TYR A 490 -1.37 -6.10 -14.39
N LEU A 491 -1.24 -7.12 -15.25
CA LEU A 491 -2.40 -7.89 -15.73
C LEU A 491 -3.09 -8.65 -14.60
N MET A 492 -2.31 -9.18 -13.66
CA MET A 492 -2.84 -9.80 -12.44
C MET A 492 -3.50 -8.74 -11.54
N ALA A 493 -2.90 -7.56 -11.35
CA ALA A 493 -3.53 -6.46 -10.60
C ALA A 493 -4.89 -6.05 -11.19
N SER A 494 -4.98 -5.88 -12.52
CA SER A 494 -6.25 -5.61 -13.21
C SER A 494 -7.31 -6.68 -12.91
N LYS A 495 -6.94 -7.98 -12.88
CA LYS A 495 -7.87 -9.05 -12.49
C LYS A 495 -8.38 -8.86 -11.07
N GLU A 496 -7.51 -8.57 -10.10
CA GLU A 496 -7.92 -8.41 -8.70
C GLU A 496 -8.83 -7.18 -8.49
N ALA A 497 -8.61 -6.09 -9.25
CA ALA A 497 -9.50 -4.92 -9.27
C ALA A 497 -10.92 -5.28 -9.80
N PHE A 498 -11.00 -6.11 -10.86
CA PHE A 498 -12.28 -6.65 -11.34
C PHE A 498 -12.92 -7.60 -10.33
N ASP A 499 -12.14 -8.46 -9.66
CA ASP A 499 -12.63 -9.35 -8.61
C ASP A 499 -13.17 -8.56 -7.41
N MET A 500 -12.52 -7.46 -7.01
CA MET A 500 -13.06 -6.58 -5.97
C MET A 500 -14.42 -6.00 -6.39
N LEU A 501 -14.54 -5.50 -7.62
CA LEU A 501 -15.81 -4.98 -8.13
C LEU A 501 -16.88 -6.08 -8.10
N ALA A 502 -16.58 -7.28 -8.62
CA ALA A 502 -17.48 -8.42 -8.60
C ALA A 502 -17.90 -8.80 -7.18
N SER A 503 -16.95 -9.02 -6.26
CA SER A 503 -17.19 -9.32 -4.85
C SER A 503 -18.09 -8.26 -4.19
N SER A 504 -17.86 -6.98 -4.46
CA SER A 504 -18.68 -5.90 -3.89
C SER A 504 -20.14 -5.91 -4.38
N THR A 505 -20.38 -6.27 -5.64
CA THR A 505 -21.74 -6.40 -6.20
C THR A 505 -22.48 -7.63 -5.70
N MET A 506 -21.73 -8.70 -5.39
CA MET A 506 -22.25 -9.96 -4.84
C MET A 506 -22.38 -9.93 -3.31
N ALA A 507 -21.82 -8.92 -2.63
CA ALA A 507 -21.86 -8.79 -1.18
C ALA A 507 -23.28 -8.48 -0.65
N PRO A 508 -23.64 -8.94 0.56
CA PRO A 508 -24.99 -8.78 1.09
C PRO A 508 -25.39 -7.31 1.29
N GLN A 509 -26.33 -6.82 0.47
CA GLN A 509 -26.80 -5.44 0.54
C GLN A 509 -27.24 -5.04 1.97
N PRO A 510 -26.75 -3.91 2.52
CA PRO A 510 -27.08 -3.47 3.89
C PRO A 510 -28.56 -3.11 4.07
N GLY A 511 -29.27 -2.88 2.96
CA GLY A 511 -30.64 -2.38 2.93
C GLY A 511 -30.72 -0.86 3.18
N PRO A 512 -31.93 -0.30 3.24
CA PRO A 512 -32.11 1.11 3.55
C PRO A 512 -31.55 1.48 4.93
N TYR A 513 -30.78 2.57 4.98
CA TYR A 513 -30.26 3.16 6.22
C TYR A 513 -31.30 3.98 7.00
N TYR A 514 -32.55 4.04 6.50
CA TYR A 514 -33.68 4.72 7.14
C TYR A 514 -34.74 3.73 7.62
N VAL A 515 -35.49 4.11 8.65
CA VAL A 515 -36.64 3.33 9.13
C VAL A 515 -37.81 3.49 8.16
N SER A 516 -38.11 2.45 7.37
CA SER A 516 -39.33 2.36 6.56
C SER A 516 -40.49 1.81 7.41
N ALA A 517 -41.67 2.41 7.27
CA ALA A 517 -42.90 1.94 7.91
C ALA A 517 -43.32 0.51 7.48
N ASP A 518 -42.86 0.08 6.30
CA ASP A 518 -43.21 -1.21 5.70
C ASP A 518 -42.28 -2.35 6.17
N ARG A 519 -41.11 -2.02 6.74
CA ARG A 519 -40.13 -3.00 7.23
C ARG A 519 -40.48 -3.50 8.64
N LYS A 520 -41.59 -4.22 8.77
CA LYS A 520 -41.92 -5.00 9.98
C LYS A 520 -40.95 -6.17 10.13
N ILE A 521 -39.80 -5.94 10.76
CA ILE A 521 -38.95 -7.01 11.26
C ILE A 521 -39.73 -7.73 12.37
N ASN A 522 -39.96 -9.03 12.23
CA ASN A 522 -40.62 -9.82 13.28
C ASN A 522 -39.80 -9.73 14.58
N GLY A 523 -40.42 -9.26 15.66
CA GLY A 523 -39.75 -8.96 16.93
C GLY A 523 -39.24 -7.51 17.08
N TYR A 524 -39.56 -6.60 16.14
CA TYR A 524 -39.30 -5.17 16.32
C TYR A 524 -40.09 -4.60 17.51
N VAL A 525 -39.36 -4.10 18.50
CA VAL A 525 -39.93 -3.41 19.67
C VAL A 525 -39.35 -2.00 19.73
N LYS A 526 -40.24 -1.01 19.59
CA LYS A 526 -39.95 0.42 19.73
C LYS A 526 -39.36 0.68 21.13
N GLY A 527 -38.25 1.41 21.21
CA GLY A 527 -37.48 1.70 22.43
C GLY A 527 -36.42 0.66 22.82
N THR A 528 -36.10 -0.33 21.97
CA THR A 528 -35.01 -1.29 22.22
C THR A 528 -33.73 -0.93 21.47
N VAL A 529 -32.63 -1.69 21.63
CA VAL A 529 -31.34 -1.46 20.96
C VAL A 529 -31.40 -1.53 19.42
N TYR A 530 -32.53 -1.99 18.85
CA TYR A 530 -32.81 -1.95 17.41
C TYR A 530 -33.62 -0.71 16.97
N ASP A 531 -34.16 0.06 17.92
CA ASP A 531 -34.79 1.36 17.69
C ASP A 531 -33.76 2.45 17.99
N THR A 532 -33.10 2.92 16.93
CA THR A 532 -32.22 4.08 16.99
C THR A 532 -32.59 5.01 15.86
N VAL A 533 -32.99 6.23 16.24
CA VAL A 533 -33.24 7.37 15.34
C VAL A 533 -32.01 7.63 14.46
#